data_AF-A0A848LMS5-F1
#
_entry.id   AF-A0A848LMS5-F1
#
_cell.length_a   1.000
_cell.length_b   1.000
_cell.length_c   1.000
_cell.angle_alpha   90.00
_cell.angle_beta   90.00
_cell.angle_gamma   90.00
#
_symmetry.space_group_name_H-M   'P 1'
#
loop_
_entity.id
_entity.type
_entity.pdbx_description
1 polymer ?
#
loop_
_entity_poly.entity_id
_entity_poly.type
_entity_poly.pdbx_seq_one_letter_code
_entity_poly.pdbx_strand_id
1 'polypeptide(L)'
;MPTGDVRDFDFLVGTWSIVNRRLKKRWVGSNDWDVFPSTAHCRSHMGGIVNIDEAVFPTKGWSGMTLRTFSVEKRQWSLYWINSRIGELLPPVVGGFTGDRGEFYGDDTDEGRPIKAVFQWTRLGPDAARWQQAFSLDGKTWETNWIMEHTRVKG
;
A
#
# COMPACT_ATOMS: atom_id res chain seq x y z
N MET A 1 -16.43 -6.71 1.81
CA MET A 1 -14.96 -6.52 1.72
C MET A 1 -14.32 -7.87 1.51
N PRO A 2 -13.24 -7.97 0.71
CA PRO A 2 -12.52 -9.22 0.50
C PRO A 2 -12.05 -9.82 1.83
N THR A 3 -11.98 -11.15 1.89
CA THR A 3 -11.31 -11.91 2.94
C THR A 3 -10.00 -12.47 2.39
N GLY A 4 -9.15 -13.01 3.26
CA GLY A 4 -7.84 -13.52 2.89
C GLY A 4 -7.33 -14.63 3.80
N ASP A 5 -6.02 -14.83 3.73
CA ASP A 5 -5.25 -15.77 4.54
C ASP A 5 -4.13 -15.05 5.31
N VAL A 6 -3.74 -15.64 6.45
CA VAL A 6 -2.69 -15.11 7.31
C VAL A 6 -1.32 -15.06 6.62
N ARG A 7 -1.11 -15.81 5.54
CA ARG A 7 0.13 -15.79 4.75
C ARG A 7 0.10 -14.89 3.53
N ASP A 8 -0.95 -14.07 3.37
CA ASP A 8 -1.14 -13.26 2.17
C ASP A 8 -0.01 -12.25 1.87
N PHE A 9 0.70 -11.79 2.90
CA PHE A 9 1.82 -10.86 2.73
C PHE A 9 3.20 -11.53 2.83
N ASP A 10 3.28 -12.88 2.89
CA ASP A 10 4.56 -13.59 2.95
C ASP A 10 5.44 -13.27 1.74
N PHE A 11 4.83 -13.06 0.56
CA PHE A 11 5.56 -12.66 -0.64
C PHE A 11 6.31 -11.34 -0.44
N LEU A 12 5.83 -10.42 0.40
CA LEU A 12 6.42 -9.09 0.55
C LEU A 12 7.65 -9.08 1.46
N VAL A 13 7.85 -10.11 2.29
CA VAL A 13 8.97 -10.16 3.25
C VAL A 13 10.32 -10.07 2.51
N GLY A 14 11.22 -9.23 3.02
CA GLY A 14 12.55 -8.96 2.45
C GLY A 14 12.72 -7.53 1.92
N THR A 15 13.77 -7.33 1.12
CA THR A 15 14.16 -6.01 0.59
C THR A 15 13.72 -5.82 -0.85
N TRP A 16 13.22 -4.62 -1.17
CA TRP A 16 12.67 -4.27 -2.47
C TRP A 16 13.24 -2.95 -2.98
N SER A 17 13.50 -2.88 -4.27
CA SER A 17 13.65 -1.65 -5.03
C SER A 17 12.32 -1.32 -5.69
N ILE A 18 11.91 -0.05 -5.64
CA ILE A 18 10.58 0.38 -6.06
C ILE A 18 10.69 1.58 -7.00
N VAL A 19 9.97 1.52 -8.12
CA VAL A 19 9.71 2.68 -8.97
C VAL A 19 8.30 3.18 -8.69
N ASN A 20 8.23 4.40 -8.18
CA ASN A 20 6.97 5.09 -7.89
C ASN A 20 6.54 5.94 -9.08
N ARG A 21 5.23 6.01 -9.31
CA ARG A 21 4.58 7.02 -10.13
C ARG A 21 3.42 7.58 -9.31
N ARG A 22 3.51 8.85 -8.89
CA ARG A 22 2.46 9.52 -8.12
C ARG A 22 1.94 10.73 -8.88
N LEU A 23 0.62 10.92 -8.94
CA LEU A 23 0.03 12.10 -9.59
C LEU A 23 0.50 13.37 -8.87
N LYS A 24 0.93 14.37 -9.66
CA LYS A 24 1.30 15.69 -9.11
C LYS A 24 0.09 16.48 -8.64
N LYS A 25 -1.06 16.30 -9.31
CA LYS A 25 -2.33 16.92 -8.96
C LYS A 25 -3.46 15.90 -9.10
N ARG A 26 -4.26 15.75 -8.05
CA ARG A 26 -5.47 14.90 -8.03
C ARG A 26 -6.71 15.74 -8.38
N TRP A 27 -7.80 15.08 -8.75
CA TRP A 27 -9.13 15.69 -8.97
C TRP A 27 -9.25 16.69 -10.12
N VAL A 28 -8.25 16.74 -11.00
CA VAL A 28 -8.22 17.67 -12.16
C VAL A 28 -8.10 16.92 -13.49
N GLY A 29 -8.30 15.61 -13.50
CA GLY A 29 -8.08 14.77 -14.69
C GLY A 29 -6.62 14.78 -15.14
N SER A 30 -5.68 14.92 -14.20
CA SER A 30 -4.25 15.00 -14.52
C SER A 30 -3.73 13.65 -15.01
N ASN A 31 -2.82 13.70 -15.98
CA ASN A 31 -1.95 12.58 -16.33
C ASN A 31 -0.47 12.96 -16.15
N ASP A 32 -0.18 13.94 -15.30
CA ASP A 32 1.18 14.37 -14.99
C ASP A 32 1.68 13.64 -13.72
N TRP A 33 2.63 12.74 -13.94
CA TRP A 33 3.16 11.84 -12.92
C TRP A 33 4.56 12.27 -12.48
N ASP A 34 4.76 12.35 -11.17
CA ASP A 34 6.07 12.41 -10.55
C ASP A 34 6.62 10.98 -10.38
N VAL A 35 7.77 10.71 -11.00
CA VAL A 35 8.40 9.37 -11.01
C VAL A 35 9.66 9.42 -10.15
N PHE A 36 9.78 8.52 -9.18
CA PHE A 36 10.91 8.52 -8.25
C PHE A 36 11.20 7.13 -7.67
N PRO A 37 12.48 6.85 -7.33
CA PRO A 37 12.85 5.60 -6.70
C PRO A 37 12.56 5.59 -5.19
N SER A 38 12.30 4.42 -4.64
CA SER A 38 12.36 4.13 -3.22
C SER A 38 12.88 2.72 -2.96
N THR A 39 13.24 2.45 -1.71
CA THR A 39 13.55 1.10 -1.24
C THR A 39 12.65 0.76 -0.07
N ALA A 40 12.17 -0.48 0.01
CA ALA A 40 11.40 -0.94 1.15
C ALA A 40 12.02 -2.20 1.77
N HIS A 41 11.91 -2.32 3.08
CA HIS A 41 12.27 -3.54 3.81
C HIS A 41 11.08 -4.01 4.63
N CYS A 42 10.65 -5.23 4.39
CA CYS A 42 9.47 -5.82 4.99
C CYS A 42 9.84 -6.99 5.92
N ARG A 43 9.21 -7.04 7.09
CA ARG A 43 9.35 -8.09 8.11
C ARG A 43 8.00 -8.68 8.45
N SER A 44 7.98 -9.98 8.71
CA SER A 44 6.83 -10.69 9.26
C SER A 44 7.10 -11.03 10.73
N HIS A 45 6.05 -10.93 11.55
CA HIS A 45 6.08 -11.14 12.99
C HIS A 45 4.92 -12.04 13.43
N MET A 46 5.04 -12.61 14.63
CA MET A 46 3.96 -13.36 15.28
C MET A 46 3.36 -14.48 14.39
N GLY A 47 4.23 -15.24 13.71
CA GLY A 47 3.80 -16.36 12.86
C GLY A 47 3.05 -15.95 11.58
N GLY A 48 3.17 -14.70 11.14
CA GLY A 48 2.53 -14.19 9.92
C GLY A 48 1.38 -13.23 10.18
N ILE A 49 0.85 -13.13 11.41
CA ILE A 49 -0.32 -12.28 11.72
C ILE A 49 -0.01 -10.79 11.61
N VAL A 50 1.27 -10.41 11.72
CA VAL A 50 1.73 -9.02 11.63
C VAL A 50 2.81 -8.90 10.56
N ASN A 51 2.68 -7.89 9.70
CA ASN A 51 3.67 -7.53 8.71
C ASN A 51 3.99 -6.03 8.84
N ILE A 52 5.27 -5.66 8.80
CA ILE A 52 5.70 -4.27 8.86
C ILE A 52 6.68 -4.04 7.72
N ASP A 53 6.44 -3.02 6.90
CA ASP A 53 7.45 -2.52 5.96
C ASP A 53 7.78 -1.06 6.22
N GLU A 54 9.05 -0.72 6.07
CA GLU A 54 9.53 0.66 6.02
C GLU A 54 10.03 0.96 4.61
N ALA A 55 9.52 2.03 4.01
CA ALA A 55 9.91 2.55 2.71
C ALA A 55 10.66 3.87 2.89
N VAL A 56 11.86 3.96 2.32
CA VAL A 56 12.67 5.18 2.29
C VAL A 56 12.59 5.80 0.91
N PHE A 57 12.37 7.12 0.84
CA PHE A 57 12.27 7.89 -0.40
C PHE A 57 13.43 8.90 -0.49
N PRO A 58 14.65 8.49 -0.92
CA PRO A 58 15.85 9.31 -0.81
C PRO A 58 15.73 10.64 -1.56
N THR A 59 15.11 10.64 -2.74
CA THR A 59 14.94 11.85 -3.56
C THR A 59 13.86 12.80 -3.02
N LYS A 60 13.09 12.38 -2.02
CA LYS A 60 12.03 13.19 -1.40
C LYS A 60 12.33 13.56 0.06
N GLY A 61 13.32 12.92 0.69
CA GLY A 61 13.77 13.23 2.04
C GLY A 61 12.76 12.86 3.13
N TRP A 62 11.97 11.79 2.93
CA TRP A 62 11.08 11.24 3.95
C TRP A 62 10.99 9.72 3.83
N SER A 63 10.47 9.07 4.87
CA SER A 63 10.16 7.64 4.90
C SER A 63 8.69 7.42 5.27
N GLY A 64 8.20 6.24 4.93
CA GLY A 64 6.88 5.79 5.33
C GLY A 64 6.93 4.37 5.84
N MET A 65 5.92 3.99 6.62
CA MET A 65 5.81 2.66 7.18
C MET A 65 4.39 2.17 7.04
N THR A 66 4.23 0.89 6.69
CA THR A 66 2.93 0.21 6.78
C THR A 66 2.98 -0.85 7.86
N LEU A 67 2.11 -0.72 8.86
CA LEU A 67 1.78 -1.80 9.80
C LEU A 67 0.57 -2.56 9.24
N ARG A 68 0.69 -3.87 9.07
CA ARG A 68 -0.42 -4.74 8.67
C ARG A 68 -0.73 -5.73 9.78
N THR A 69 -2.00 -5.88 10.09
CA THR A 69 -2.48 -6.85 11.09
C THR A 69 -3.58 -7.71 10.49
N PHE A 70 -3.57 -9.02 10.78
CA PHE A 70 -4.60 -9.95 10.35
C PHE A 70 -5.58 -10.26 11.49
N SER A 71 -6.86 -10.01 11.25
CA SER A 71 -7.95 -10.50 12.10
C SER A 71 -8.26 -11.94 11.74
N VAL A 72 -7.96 -12.87 12.65
CA VAL A 72 -8.22 -14.31 12.46
C VAL A 72 -9.72 -14.58 12.31
N GLU A 73 -10.55 -13.94 13.14
CA GLU A 73 -12.01 -14.10 13.11
C GLU A 73 -12.62 -13.59 11.80
N LYS A 74 -12.26 -12.37 11.38
CA LYS A 74 -12.81 -11.75 10.16
C LYS A 74 -12.13 -12.26 8.89
N ARG A 75 -11.00 -12.96 9.02
CA ARG A 75 -10.10 -13.34 7.93
C ARG A 75 -9.74 -12.14 7.05
N GLN A 76 -9.35 -11.03 7.67
CA GLN A 76 -9.10 -9.77 6.98
C GLN A 76 -7.84 -9.09 7.50
N TRP A 77 -7.16 -8.40 6.59
CA TRP A 77 -6.03 -7.54 6.90
C TRP A 77 -6.47 -6.10 7.05
N SER A 78 -5.90 -5.42 8.03
CA SER A 78 -5.91 -3.96 8.16
C SER A 78 -4.52 -3.42 7.88
N LEU A 79 -4.39 -2.42 7.02
CA LEU A 79 -3.13 -1.78 6.64
C LEU A 79 -3.14 -0.34 7.14
N TYR A 80 -2.29 -0.03 8.11
CA TYR A 80 -2.13 1.28 8.71
C TYR A 80 -0.87 1.96 8.17
N TRP A 81 -1.00 3.20 7.73
CA TRP A 81 0.11 3.97 7.19
C TRP A 81 0.64 4.99 8.20
N ILE A 82 1.96 5.18 8.20
CA ILE A 82 2.67 6.22 8.96
C ILE A 82 3.58 6.97 7.99
N ASN A 83 3.58 8.29 8.06
CA ASN A 83 4.52 9.15 7.35
C ASN A 83 5.53 9.76 8.32
N SER A 84 6.83 9.69 8.02
CA SER A 84 7.89 10.18 8.92
C SER A 84 7.84 11.69 9.21
N ARG A 85 7.14 12.49 8.39
CA ARG A 85 6.97 13.93 8.60
C ARG A 85 5.89 14.27 9.62
N ILE A 86 4.94 13.36 9.84
CA ILE A 86 3.78 13.57 10.71
C ILE A 86 3.89 12.67 11.95
N GLY A 87 4.31 11.42 11.78
CA GLY A 87 4.51 10.47 12.87
C GLY A 87 3.22 9.85 13.43
N GLU A 88 2.09 10.03 12.76
CA GLU A 88 0.79 9.51 13.19
C GLU A 88 0.42 8.21 12.47
N LEU A 89 -0.27 7.32 13.20
CA LEU A 89 -0.87 6.11 12.66
C LEU A 89 -2.24 6.46 12.06
N LEU A 90 -2.32 6.48 10.73
CA LEU A 90 -3.55 6.85 10.04
C LEU A 90 -4.60 5.73 10.04
N PRO A 91 -5.90 6.05 9.86
CA PRO A 91 -6.95 5.05 9.72
C PRO A 91 -6.60 3.98 8.66
N PRO A 92 -6.95 2.71 8.89
CA PRO A 92 -6.53 1.64 8.00
C PRO A 92 -7.42 1.54 6.76
N VAL A 93 -6.84 0.98 5.70
CA VAL A 93 -7.64 0.25 4.70
C VAL A 93 -7.76 -1.22 5.10
N VAL A 94 -8.91 -1.83 4.83
CA VAL A 94 -9.25 -3.20 5.26
C VAL A 94 -9.66 -4.07 4.08
N GLY A 95 -9.20 -5.32 4.05
CA GLY A 95 -9.51 -6.25 2.97
C GLY A 95 -8.70 -7.54 3.02
N GLY A 96 -8.40 -8.11 1.86
CA GLY A 96 -7.72 -9.39 1.74
C GLY A 96 -7.36 -9.73 0.30
N PHE A 97 -6.76 -10.90 0.08
CA PHE A 97 -6.41 -11.38 -1.25
C PHE A 97 -7.39 -12.44 -1.77
N THR A 98 -7.64 -12.37 -3.08
CA THR A 98 -8.25 -13.44 -3.87
C THR A 98 -7.25 -13.83 -4.95
N GLY A 99 -6.58 -14.97 -4.76
CA GLY A 99 -5.45 -15.37 -5.60
C GLY A 99 -4.30 -14.36 -5.51
N ASP A 100 -3.86 -13.85 -6.66
CA ASP A 100 -2.75 -12.89 -6.74
C ASP A 100 -3.18 -11.43 -6.61
N ARG A 101 -4.47 -11.16 -6.40
CA ARG A 101 -5.02 -9.80 -6.30
C ARG A 101 -5.48 -9.52 -4.88
N GLY A 102 -4.95 -8.45 -4.29
CA GLY A 102 -5.37 -7.94 -2.99
C GLY A 102 -6.10 -6.62 -3.14
N GLU A 103 -7.22 -6.45 -2.45
CA GLU A 103 -7.98 -5.20 -2.45
C GLU A 103 -8.35 -4.82 -1.01
N PHE A 104 -8.07 -3.57 -0.65
CA PHE A 104 -8.24 -3.04 0.70
C PHE A 104 -8.88 -1.66 0.63
N TYR A 105 -9.96 -1.45 1.39
CA TYR A 105 -10.78 -0.24 1.33
C TYR A 105 -10.80 0.48 2.68
N GLY A 106 -10.79 1.80 2.68
CA GLY A 106 -10.87 2.60 3.89
C GLY A 106 -11.42 3.99 3.63
N ASP A 107 -11.80 4.65 4.71
CA ASP A 107 -12.18 6.07 4.72
C ASP A 107 -10.97 6.90 5.08
N ASP A 108 -10.76 7.99 4.35
CA ASP A 108 -9.62 8.90 4.58
C ASP A 108 -10.01 10.34 4.19
N THR A 109 -9.05 11.26 4.30
CA THR A 109 -9.19 12.64 3.84
C THR A 109 -8.04 13.02 2.91
N ASP A 110 -8.36 13.72 1.82
CA ASP A 110 -7.38 14.31 0.91
C ASP A 110 -7.58 15.83 0.90
N GLU A 111 -6.58 16.58 1.40
CA GLU A 111 -6.65 18.05 1.55
C GLU A 111 -7.90 18.52 2.32
N GLY A 112 -8.28 17.76 3.36
CA GLY A 112 -9.46 18.03 4.20
C GLY A 112 -10.80 17.59 3.59
N ARG A 113 -10.80 17.04 2.37
CA ARG A 113 -12.00 16.47 1.75
C ARG A 113 -12.14 14.99 2.13
N PRO A 114 -13.30 14.54 2.61
CA PRO A 114 -13.54 13.10 2.81
C PRO A 114 -13.47 12.33 1.50
N ILE A 115 -12.74 11.22 1.49
CA ILE A 115 -12.58 10.32 0.34
C ILE A 115 -12.72 8.86 0.76
N LYS A 116 -13.00 8.00 -0.21
CA LYS A 116 -12.78 6.55 -0.11
C LYS A 116 -11.42 6.23 -0.72
N ALA A 117 -10.60 5.48 0.01
CA ALA A 117 -9.32 4.98 -0.47
C ALA A 117 -9.43 3.48 -0.80
N VAL A 118 -8.76 3.07 -1.89
CA VAL A 118 -8.52 1.66 -2.19
C VAL A 118 -7.04 1.44 -2.46
N PHE A 119 -6.47 0.44 -1.78
CA PHE A 119 -5.16 -0.10 -2.11
C PHE A 119 -5.34 -1.42 -2.84
N GLN A 120 -4.62 -1.56 -3.94
CA GLN A 120 -4.67 -2.75 -4.78
C GLN A 120 -3.27 -3.34 -4.89
N TRP A 121 -3.14 -4.60 -4.51
CA TRP A 121 -1.92 -5.39 -4.68
C TRP A 121 -2.09 -6.38 -5.82
N THR A 122 -1.02 -6.59 -6.58
CA THR A 122 -0.92 -7.65 -7.56
C THR A 122 0.43 -8.35 -7.39
N ARG A 123 0.40 -9.65 -7.12
CA ARG A 123 1.60 -10.49 -7.15
C ARG A 123 1.94 -10.79 -8.61
N LEU A 124 3.18 -10.54 -9.02
CA LEU A 124 3.65 -10.70 -10.41
C LEU A 124 4.73 -11.79 -10.51
N GLY A 125 4.74 -12.73 -9.56
CA GLY A 125 5.77 -13.74 -9.37
C GLY A 125 6.53 -13.58 -8.05
N PRO A 126 7.61 -14.36 -7.83
CA PRO A 126 8.34 -14.37 -6.56
C PRO A 126 9.15 -13.08 -6.30
N ASP A 127 9.58 -12.42 -7.37
CA ASP A 127 10.53 -11.29 -7.34
C ASP A 127 9.90 -9.96 -7.80
N ALA A 128 8.59 -9.94 -8.08
CA ALA A 128 7.89 -8.77 -8.59
C ALA A 128 6.49 -8.63 -8.00
N ALA A 129 6.10 -7.40 -7.69
CA ALA A 129 4.75 -7.06 -7.26
C ALA A 129 4.39 -5.64 -7.68
N ARG A 130 3.10 -5.37 -7.83
CA ARG A 130 2.57 -4.03 -8.06
C ARG A 130 1.64 -3.65 -6.93
N TRP A 131 1.81 -2.43 -6.44
CA TRP A 131 0.84 -1.78 -5.57
C TRP A 131 0.28 -0.54 -6.25
N GLN A 132 -1.01 -0.28 -6.04
CA GLN A 132 -1.69 0.90 -6.54
C GLN A 132 -2.59 1.49 -5.46
N GLN A 133 -2.74 2.81 -5.49
CA GLN A 133 -3.72 3.56 -4.72
C GLN A 133 -4.63 4.32 -5.65
N ALA A 134 -5.92 4.25 -5.36
CA ALA A 134 -6.93 5.11 -5.96
C ALA A 134 -7.83 5.74 -4.90
N PHE A 135 -8.29 6.95 -5.19
CA PHE A 135 -9.25 7.68 -4.34
C PHE A 135 -10.56 7.88 -5.09
N SER A 136 -11.65 7.98 -4.33
CA SER A 136 -12.99 8.21 -4.84
C SER A 136 -13.77 9.17 -3.94
N LEU A 137 -14.61 10.02 -4.55
CA LEU A 137 -15.54 10.90 -3.82
C LEU A 137 -16.91 10.27 -3.62
N ASP A 138 -17.30 9.32 -4.47
CA ASP A 138 -18.63 8.70 -4.52
C ASP A 138 -18.59 7.18 -4.25
N GLY A 139 -17.40 6.60 -4.10
CA GLY A 139 -17.16 5.16 -3.98
C GLY A 139 -17.37 4.37 -5.27
N LYS A 140 -17.63 5.04 -6.40
CA LYS A 140 -17.96 4.43 -7.69
C LYS A 140 -16.91 4.74 -8.75
N THR A 141 -16.46 5.99 -8.81
CA THR A 141 -15.45 6.47 -9.74
C THR A 141 -14.13 6.61 -9.02
N TRP A 142 -13.08 5.98 -9.54
CA TRP A 142 -11.78 5.86 -8.87
C TRP A 142 -10.68 6.53 -9.69
N GLU A 143 -9.95 7.47 -9.08
CA GLU A 143 -8.75 8.09 -9.66
C GLU A 143 -7.50 7.41 -9.07
N THR A 144 -6.85 6.55 -9.88
CA THR A 144 -5.53 6.03 -9.52
C THR A 144 -4.55 7.19 -9.44
N ASN A 145 -3.94 7.36 -8.27
CA ASN A 145 -3.07 8.51 -8.00
C ASN A 145 -1.68 8.10 -7.53
N TRP A 146 -1.43 6.81 -7.30
CA TRP A 146 -0.10 6.28 -7.03
C TRP A 146 0.03 4.84 -7.51
N ILE A 147 1.14 4.53 -8.16
CA ILE A 147 1.54 3.20 -8.60
C ILE A 147 2.97 2.96 -8.10
N MET A 148 3.22 1.77 -7.55
CA MET A 148 4.52 1.29 -7.12
C MET A 148 4.82 -0.05 -7.78
N GLU A 149 5.88 -0.09 -8.57
CA GLU A 149 6.41 -1.33 -9.17
C GLU A 149 7.57 -1.82 -8.31
N HIS A 150 7.40 -2.96 -7.66
CA HIS A 150 8.38 -3.55 -6.75
C HIS A 150 9.20 -4.60 -7.48
N THR A 151 10.53 -4.55 -7.31
CA THR A 151 11.48 -5.57 -7.75
C THR A 151 12.32 -6.02 -6.56
N ARG A 152 12.37 -7.33 -6.30
CA ARG A 152 13.10 -7.88 -5.15
C ARG A 152 14.60 -7.63 -5.32
N VAL A 153 15.26 -7.16 -4.26
CA VAL A 153 16.72 -7.07 -4.23
C VAL A 153 17.26 -8.45 -3.88
N LYS A 154 18.04 -9.04 -4.79
CA LYS A 154 18.77 -10.30 -4.51
C LYS A 154 20.00 -9.95 -3.69
N GLY A 155 20.13 -10.61 -2.54
CA GLY A 155 21.33 -10.55 -1.70
C GLY A 155 22.47 -11.36 -2.28
#